data_AF-A0A396HZ32-F1
#
_entry.id   AF-A0A396HZ32-F1
#
_cell.length_a   1.000
_cell.length_b   1.000
_cell.length_c   1.000
_cell.angle_alpha   90.00
_cell.angle_beta   90.00
_cell.angle_gamma   90.00
#
_symmetry.space_group_name_H-M   'P 1'
#
loop_
_entity.id
_entity.type
_entity.pdbx_description
1 polymer ?
#
loop_
_entity_poly.entity_id
_entity_poly.type
_entity_poly.pdbx_seq_one_letter_code
_entity_poly.pdbx_strand_id
1 'polypeptide(L)'
;MNKGDTVKPPSNRKPVSCIIGDAYTGKTTLLGCIRGNNSSPHFSAHFPAGDAERRMLVLDNTPFRGLYLCDIAILVVDIMHDDGLHPHTIDLLDLLKLTNKQFILALNKIDMIHDWKTCPNAPFRKALLQQSKDVQDEFHTRLSKFVSQFKTHGLNTDLYYKNETIGGQTFSIVPTSAISGEGIPDMLFLLFKWTQKTMIPKFTYNHEYVQSLRPSRLSVVKPNDDLDYVNKEASESILSRFDTSLEGVCVQASNFHSLEALLKIMKTPGVNIPYAAILAFPARVTPEAWQLAHKLGVKIFISDKMHHLFDQFNRYKDNITHMNNNKDENKKDSADEACVLKIMPNSVFNNKDSIVLGVNILQGILKIGNPICIPSQMNIDIGRIASIENNLKPVYRAEKGQQVFIKIVGSNSEERQKMFGRHFGIDDELLVSHNARRVI
;
A
#
# COMPACT_ATOMS: atom_id res chain seq x y z
N MET A 1 -10.94 3.10 -62.50
CA MET A 1 -11.84 3.18 -61.34
C MET A 1 -11.70 1.87 -60.56
N ASN A 2 -10.84 1.86 -59.54
CA ASN A 2 -10.67 0.69 -58.67
C ASN A 2 -11.87 0.60 -57.73
N LYS A 3 -12.47 -0.59 -57.66
CA LYS A 3 -13.57 -0.94 -56.76
C LYS A 3 -13.14 -0.59 -55.33
N GLY A 4 -13.95 0.24 -54.67
CA GLY A 4 -13.71 0.66 -53.30
C GLY A 4 -13.66 -0.56 -52.39
N ASP A 5 -12.55 -0.68 -51.67
CA ASP A 5 -12.42 -1.55 -50.52
C ASP A 5 -13.50 -1.16 -49.50
N THR A 6 -14.59 -1.92 -49.48
CA THR A 6 -15.56 -1.84 -48.39
C THR A 6 -14.86 -2.26 -47.11
N VAL A 7 -14.44 -1.28 -46.32
CA VAL A 7 -13.88 -1.48 -44.98
C VAL A 7 -14.91 -2.27 -44.18
N LYS A 8 -14.63 -3.56 -43.94
CA LYS A 8 -15.43 -4.38 -43.03
C LYS A 8 -15.47 -3.66 -41.68
N PRO A 9 -16.64 -3.56 -41.03
CA PRO A 9 -16.73 -2.98 -39.70
C PRO A 9 -15.76 -3.71 -38.76
N PRO A 10 -15.10 -2.99 -37.82
CA PRO A 10 -14.09 -3.57 -36.95
C PRO A 10 -14.66 -4.77 -36.19
N SER A 11 -14.00 -5.92 -36.30
CA SER A 11 -14.40 -7.13 -35.58
C SER A 11 -14.32 -6.89 -34.08
N ASN A 12 -15.44 -7.01 -33.37
CA ASN A 12 -15.47 -6.87 -31.91
C ASN A 12 -14.48 -7.85 -31.26
N ARG A 13 -13.62 -7.33 -30.37
CA ARG A 13 -12.71 -8.16 -29.56
C ARG A 13 -13.51 -9.17 -28.74
N LYS A 14 -12.98 -10.38 -28.58
CA LYS A 14 -13.56 -11.40 -27.71
C LYS A 14 -13.44 -11.02 -26.22
N PRO A 15 -14.51 -11.09 -25.42
CA PRO A 15 -14.43 -10.86 -23.98
C PRO A 15 -13.52 -11.90 -23.34
N VAL A 16 -12.70 -11.48 -22.36
CA VAL A 16 -11.77 -12.34 -21.64
C VAL A 16 -12.25 -12.52 -20.20
N SER A 17 -12.46 -13.76 -19.79
CA SER A 17 -12.73 -14.15 -18.41
C SER A 17 -11.54 -14.91 -17.83
N CYS A 18 -11.22 -14.73 -16.56
CA CYS A 18 -10.21 -15.53 -15.87
C CYS A 18 -10.85 -16.32 -14.73
N ILE A 19 -10.46 -17.59 -14.57
CA ILE A 19 -10.85 -18.42 -13.42
C ILE A 19 -9.75 -18.31 -12.36
N ILE A 20 -10.13 -17.89 -11.15
CA ILE A 20 -9.25 -17.77 -9.98
C ILE A 20 -9.86 -18.48 -8.78
N GLY A 21 -9.04 -18.81 -7.78
CA GLY A 21 -9.47 -19.59 -6.62
C GLY A 21 -8.31 -20.32 -5.96
N ASP A 22 -8.53 -20.79 -4.74
CA ASP A 22 -7.53 -21.55 -3.97
C ASP A 22 -7.16 -22.91 -4.59
N ALA A 23 -6.08 -23.52 -4.11
CA ALA A 23 -5.71 -24.89 -4.49
C ALA A 23 -6.89 -25.84 -4.26
N TYR A 24 -7.04 -26.84 -5.14
CA TYR A 24 -8.08 -27.87 -5.04
C TYR A 24 -9.55 -27.40 -5.06
N THR A 25 -9.85 -26.11 -5.26
CA THR A 25 -11.25 -25.63 -5.43
C THR A 25 -11.88 -26.09 -6.74
N GLY A 26 -11.11 -26.72 -7.65
CA GLY A 26 -11.60 -27.32 -8.88
C GLY A 26 -11.54 -26.42 -10.12
N LYS A 27 -10.71 -25.37 -10.13
CA LYS A 27 -10.55 -24.43 -11.27
C LYS A 27 -10.32 -25.13 -12.62
N THR A 28 -9.34 -26.03 -12.69
CA THR A 28 -8.96 -26.72 -13.93
C THR A 28 -10.04 -27.73 -14.35
N THR A 29 -10.68 -28.39 -13.38
CA THR A 29 -11.85 -29.25 -13.63
C THR A 29 -13.02 -28.45 -14.18
N LEU A 30 -13.29 -27.27 -13.61
CA LEU A 30 -14.35 -26.36 -14.07
C LEU A 30 -14.10 -25.93 -15.51
N LEU A 31 -12.85 -25.56 -15.83
CA LEU A 31 -12.45 -25.20 -17.18
C LEU A 31 -12.56 -26.40 -18.15
N GLY A 32 -12.21 -27.60 -17.70
CA GLY A 32 -12.38 -28.84 -18.46
C GLY A 32 -13.85 -29.13 -18.77
N CYS A 33 -14.73 -28.94 -17.79
CA CYS A 33 -16.18 -29.09 -17.96
C CYS A 33 -16.73 -28.12 -19.02
N ILE A 34 -16.32 -26.84 -18.96
CA ILE A 34 -16.74 -25.82 -19.95
C ILE A 34 -16.27 -26.17 -21.38
N ARG A 35 -15.15 -26.89 -21.53
CA ARG A 35 -14.63 -27.26 -22.86
C ARG A 35 -15.39 -28.38 -23.54
N GLY A 36 -15.99 -29.29 -22.77
CA GLY A 36 -16.63 -30.52 -23.26
C GLY A 36 -15.68 -31.39 -24.09
N ASN A 37 -15.02 -32.38 -23.47
CA ASN A 37 -14.21 -33.47 -24.09
C ASN A 37 -13.21 -33.14 -25.23
N ASN A 38 -12.98 -31.88 -25.60
CA ASN A 38 -11.96 -31.52 -26.58
C ASN A 38 -10.57 -31.56 -25.92
N SER A 39 -9.86 -32.65 -26.25
CA SER A 39 -8.55 -33.11 -25.79
C SER A 39 -7.39 -32.21 -26.23
N SER A 40 -7.34 -30.98 -25.72
CA SER A 40 -6.11 -30.17 -25.81
C SER A 40 -5.79 -29.44 -24.50
N PRO A 41 -4.52 -29.46 -24.04
CA PRO A 41 -4.08 -28.90 -22.77
C PRO A 41 -3.82 -27.39 -22.89
N HIS A 42 -4.67 -26.66 -23.61
CA HIS A 42 -4.51 -25.21 -23.70
C HIS A 42 -4.96 -24.55 -22.39
N PHE A 43 -4.47 -23.36 -22.06
CA PHE A 43 -4.87 -22.61 -20.86
C PHE A 43 -6.21 -21.87 -21.05
N SER A 44 -6.91 -22.10 -22.17
CA SER A 44 -8.07 -21.31 -22.59
C SER A 44 -9.26 -22.18 -23.02
N ALA A 45 -10.50 -21.77 -22.68
CA ALA A 45 -11.73 -22.27 -23.30
C ALA A 45 -12.42 -21.18 -24.12
N HIS A 46 -13.12 -21.59 -25.19
CA HIS A 46 -13.97 -20.70 -25.98
C HIS A 46 -15.43 -21.10 -25.81
N PHE A 47 -16.28 -20.15 -25.42
CA PHE A 47 -17.72 -20.38 -25.32
C PHE A 47 -18.50 -19.38 -26.18
N PRO A 48 -19.54 -19.81 -26.92
CA PRO A 48 -20.39 -18.91 -27.67
C PRO A 48 -21.16 -17.96 -26.75
N ALA A 49 -21.12 -16.67 -27.08
CA ALA A 49 -21.75 -15.56 -26.37
C ALA A 49 -22.63 -14.76 -27.36
N GLY A 50 -23.66 -15.40 -27.91
CA GLY A 50 -24.58 -14.82 -28.91
C GLY A 50 -24.30 -15.34 -30.33
N ASP A 51 -24.60 -14.53 -31.36
CA ASP A 51 -24.27 -14.82 -32.77
C ASP A 51 -22.85 -15.40 -32.89
N ALA A 52 -22.67 -16.34 -33.82
CA ALA A 52 -21.52 -17.26 -33.93
C ALA A 52 -20.11 -16.62 -33.84
N GLU A 53 -20.00 -15.31 -34.01
CA GLU A 53 -18.76 -14.53 -33.93
C GLU A 53 -18.32 -14.14 -32.50
N ARG A 54 -19.24 -14.03 -31.53
CA ARG A 54 -18.90 -13.61 -30.17
C ARG A 54 -18.51 -14.82 -29.34
N ARG A 55 -17.21 -15.11 -29.24
CA ARG A 55 -16.68 -16.18 -28.35
C ARG A 55 -16.00 -15.55 -27.13
N MET A 56 -16.33 -15.99 -25.92
CA MET A 56 -15.59 -15.61 -24.71
C MET A 56 -14.35 -16.48 -24.56
N LEU A 57 -13.21 -15.88 -24.19
CA LEU A 57 -11.98 -16.59 -23.85
C LEU A 57 -11.92 -16.77 -22.33
N VAL A 58 -11.90 -18.00 -21.83
CA VAL A 58 -11.77 -18.29 -20.39
C VAL A 58 -10.38 -18.81 -20.09
N LEU A 59 -9.58 -18.08 -19.31
CA LEU A 59 -8.18 -18.42 -19.00
C LEU A 59 -8.03 -19.06 -17.61
N ASP A 60 -7.30 -20.18 -17.53
CA ASP A 60 -6.67 -20.66 -16.30
C ASP A 60 -5.32 -19.95 -16.15
N ASN A 61 -5.12 -19.19 -15.07
CA ASN A 61 -3.86 -18.49 -14.86
C ASN A 61 -3.58 -18.28 -13.38
N THR A 62 -2.30 -18.07 -13.08
CA THR A 62 -1.86 -17.42 -11.85
C THR A 62 -2.65 -16.12 -11.62
N PRO A 63 -3.22 -15.92 -10.41
CA PRO A 63 -4.23 -14.90 -10.16
C PRO A 63 -3.86 -13.49 -10.61
N PHE A 64 -2.60 -13.11 -10.40
CA PHE A 64 -2.11 -11.76 -10.68
C PHE A 64 -2.04 -11.43 -12.18
N ARG A 65 -1.65 -12.39 -13.03
CA ARG A 65 -1.54 -12.17 -14.49
C ARG A 65 -2.90 -12.26 -15.17
N GLY A 66 -3.74 -13.20 -14.72
CA GLY A 66 -5.06 -13.46 -15.30
C GLY A 66 -6.04 -12.33 -15.01
N LEU A 67 -6.03 -11.79 -13.78
CA LEU A 67 -6.97 -10.76 -13.35
C LEU A 67 -6.78 -9.43 -14.07
N TYR A 68 -5.55 -9.11 -14.45
CA TYR A 68 -5.24 -7.87 -15.16
C TYR A 68 -5.82 -7.89 -16.59
N LEU A 69 -5.60 -8.99 -17.31
CA LEU A 69 -5.99 -9.17 -18.70
C LEU A 69 -7.48 -9.48 -18.88
N CYS A 70 -8.14 -10.00 -17.85
CA CYS A 70 -9.55 -10.34 -17.92
C CYS A 70 -10.44 -9.11 -17.75
N ASP A 71 -11.56 -9.11 -18.46
CA ASP A 71 -12.60 -8.13 -18.28
C ASP A 71 -13.49 -8.46 -17.08
N ILE A 72 -13.67 -9.75 -16.79
CA ILE A 72 -14.40 -10.32 -15.64
C ILE A 72 -13.64 -11.51 -15.06
N ALA A 73 -13.73 -11.71 -13.74
CA ALA A 73 -13.20 -12.89 -13.08
C ALA A 73 -14.30 -13.87 -12.64
N ILE A 74 -13.95 -15.15 -12.54
CA ILE A 74 -14.74 -16.20 -11.92
C ILE A 74 -13.95 -16.64 -10.69
N LEU A 75 -14.46 -16.35 -9.50
CA LEU A 75 -13.86 -16.79 -8.24
C LEU A 75 -14.46 -18.13 -7.83
N VAL A 76 -13.65 -19.18 -7.84
CA VAL A 76 -14.07 -20.55 -7.48
C VAL A 76 -13.76 -20.81 -6.01
N VAL A 77 -14.80 -21.16 -5.27
CA VAL A 77 -14.75 -21.47 -3.84
C VAL A 77 -15.33 -22.86 -3.61
N ASP A 78 -14.71 -23.64 -2.74
CA ASP A 78 -15.18 -24.99 -2.40
C ASP A 78 -16.24 -24.92 -1.30
N ILE A 79 -17.45 -25.43 -1.56
CA ILE A 79 -18.55 -25.46 -0.58
C ILE A 79 -18.29 -26.45 0.56
N MET A 80 -17.42 -27.44 0.34
CA MET A 80 -17.14 -28.50 1.31
C MET A 80 -16.12 -28.08 2.37
N HIS A 81 -15.55 -26.88 2.26
CA HIS A 81 -14.58 -26.42 3.24
C HIS A 81 -15.28 -26.04 4.54
N ASP A 82 -15.13 -26.88 5.56
CA ASP A 82 -15.87 -26.71 6.81
C ASP A 82 -15.48 -25.46 7.57
N ASP A 83 -14.28 -24.90 7.42
CA ASP A 83 -13.90 -23.61 8.02
C ASP A 83 -14.37 -22.39 7.21
N GLY A 84 -14.96 -22.61 6.03
CA GLY A 84 -15.38 -21.57 5.09
C GLY A 84 -14.26 -21.10 4.17
N LEU A 85 -14.02 -19.79 4.06
CA LEU A 85 -13.06 -19.20 3.13
C LEU A 85 -11.62 -19.49 3.54
N HIS A 86 -10.90 -20.22 2.67
CA HIS A 86 -9.47 -20.44 2.82
C HIS A 86 -8.69 -19.10 2.77
N PRO A 87 -7.59 -18.93 3.54
CA PRO A 87 -6.81 -17.69 3.57
C PRO A 87 -6.35 -17.19 2.18
N HIS A 88 -5.99 -18.10 1.28
CA HIS A 88 -5.61 -17.72 -0.08
C HIS A 88 -6.81 -17.17 -0.88
N THR A 89 -8.04 -17.64 -0.62
CA THR A 89 -9.24 -17.04 -1.21
C THR A 89 -9.44 -15.61 -0.71
N ILE A 90 -9.13 -15.32 0.55
CA ILE A 90 -9.18 -13.96 1.11
C ILE A 90 -8.18 -13.04 0.40
N ASP A 91 -6.94 -13.51 0.18
CA ASP A 91 -5.94 -12.77 -0.60
C ASP A 91 -6.44 -12.42 -2.02
N LEU A 92 -7.16 -13.34 -2.66
CA LEU A 92 -7.77 -13.11 -3.97
C LEU A 92 -8.90 -12.07 -3.92
N LEU A 93 -9.71 -12.08 -2.86
CA LEU A 93 -10.77 -11.07 -2.66
C LEU A 93 -10.18 -9.68 -2.50
N ASP A 94 -9.09 -9.55 -1.76
CA ASP A 94 -8.45 -8.25 -1.57
C ASP A 94 -7.82 -7.75 -2.88
N LEU A 95 -7.26 -8.66 -3.69
CA LEU A 95 -6.79 -8.33 -5.04
C LEU A 95 -7.95 -7.88 -5.97
N LEU A 96 -9.09 -8.55 -5.91
CA LEU A 96 -10.29 -8.19 -6.67
C LEU A 96 -10.80 -6.79 -6.29
N LYS A 97 -10.87 -6.49 -4.99
CA LYS A 97 -11.25 -5.16 -4.48
C LYS A 97 -10.25 -4.08 -4.91
N LEU A 98 -8.96 -4.35 -4.74
CA LEU A 98 -7.89 -3.40 -5.08
C LEU A 98 -7.87 -3.06 -6.58
N THR A 99 -8.19 -4.03 -7.43
CA THR A 99 -8.27 -3.83 -8.88
C THR A 99 -9.64 -3.31 -9.34
N ASN A 100 -10.62 -3.18 -8.43
CA ASN A 100 -12.01 -2.88 -8.72
C ASN A 100 -12.57 -3.78 -9.85
N LYS A 101 -12.20 -5.05 -9.83
CA LYS A 101 -12.59 -6.01 -10.87
C LYS A 101 -13.95 -6.61 -10.53
N GLN A 102 -14.83 -6.62 -11.51
CA GLN A 102 -16.10 -7.35 -11.42
C GLN A 102 -15.85 -8.85 -11.50
N PHE A 103 -16.59 -9.64 -10.72
CA PHE A 103 -16.46 -11.09 -10.71
C PHE A 103 -17.77 -11.80 -10.39
N ILE A 104 -17.83 -13.07 -10.76
CA ILE A 104 -18.89 -14.01 -10.38
C ILE A 104 -18.29 -15.04 -9.44
N LEU A 105 -19.03 -15.43 -8.40
CA LEU A 105 -18.60 -16.45 -7.46
C LEU A 105 -19.16 -17.80 -7.87
N ALA A 106 -18.29 -18.76 -8.19
CA ALA A 106 -18.64 -20.15 -8.42
C ALA A 106 -18.45 -20.94 -7.13
N LEU A 107 -19.55 -21.30 -6.46
CA LEU A 107 -19.52 -22.12 -5.25
C LEU A 107 -19.54 -23.59 -5.67
N ASN A 108 -18.35 -24.16 -5.82
CA ASN A 108 -18.10 -25.44 -6.47
C ASN A 108 -18.20 -26.63 -5.49
N LYS A 109 -18.29 -27.84 -6.05
CA LYS A 109 -18.38 -29.13 -5.37
C LYS A 109 -19.70 -29.39 -4.64
N ILE A 110 -20.81 -28.86 -5.15
CA ILE A 110 -22.14 -29.17 -4.58
C ILE A 110 -22.47 -30.67 -4.64
N ASP A 111 -21.86 -31.40 -5.58
CA ASP A 111 -21.97 -32.85 -5.73
C ASP A 111 -21.41 -33.66 -4.55
N MET A 112 -20.60 -33.03 -3.70
CA MET A 112 -20.00 -33.66 -2.53
C MET A 112 -20.85 -33.51 -1.27
N ILE A 113 -21.97 -32.78 -1.32
CA ILE A 113 -22.92 -32.72 -0.21
C ILE A 113 -23.48 -34.14 0.01
N HIS A 114 -23.57 -34.55 1.27
CA HIS A 114 -24.07 -35.88 1.62
C HIS A 114 -25.46 -36.12 1.01
N ASP A 115 -25.67 -37.30 0.43
CA ASP A 115 -26.90 -37.68 -0.30
C ASP A 115 -27.27 -36.80 -1.51
N TRP A 116 -26.34 -36.01 -2.04
CA TRP A 116 -26.58 -35.26 -3.26
C TRP A 116 -26.85 -36.19 -4.45
N LYS A 117 -28.01 -36.01 -5.09
CA LYS A 117 -28.39 -36.71 -6.31
C LYS A 117 -27.88 -35.97 -7.53
N THR A 118 -26.88 -36.53 -8.18
CA THR A 118 -26.28 -35.95 -9.39
C THR A 118 -27.30 -35.82 -10.53
N CYS A 119 -27.45 -34.59 -11.05
CA CYS A 119 -28.24 -34.26 -12.23
C CYS A 119 -27.32 -33.71 -13.35
N PRO A 120 -26.70 -34.57 -14.19
CA PRO A 120 -25.65 -34.14 -15.10
C PRO A 120 -26.04 -32.96 -16.02
N ASN A 121 -25.18 -31.94 -16.08
CA ASN A 121 -25.33 -30.72 -16.89
C ASN A 121 -26.64 -29.93 -16.65
N ALA A 122 -27.35 -30.18 -15.55
CA ALA A 122 -28.60 -29.50 -15.26
C ALA A 122 -28.35 -28.07 -14.75
N PRO A 123 -29.28 -27.13 -15.02
CA PRO A 123 -29.29 -25.85 -14.30
C PRO A 123 -29.44 -26.09 -12.79
N PHE A 124 -28.73 -25.31 -11.98
CA PHE A 124 -28.65 -25.50 -10.53
C PHE A 124 -30.04 -25.57 -9.88
N ARG A 125 -30.95 -24.65 -10.24
CA ARG A 125 -32.32 -24.66 -9.65
C ARG A 125 -33.07 -25.96 -9.93
N LYS A 126 -32.87 -26.56 -11.12
CA LYS A 126 -33.48 -27.85 -11.46
C LYS A 126 -32.84 -29.00 -10.69
N ALA A 127 -31.53 -28.95 -10.47
CA ALA A 127 -30.80 -29.93 -9.67
C ALA A 127 -31.22 -29.86 -8.19
N LEU A 128 -31.32 -28.66 -7.62
CA LEU A 128 -31.71 -28.44 -6.22
C LEU A 128 -33.13 -28.95 -5.94
N LEU A 129 -34.07 -28.73 -6.86
CA LEU A 129 -35.46 -29.22 -6.74
C LEU A 129 -35.59 -30.75 -6.71
N GLN A 130 -34.58 -31.48 -7.21
CA GLN A 130 -34.57 -32.95 -7.19
C GLN A 130 -33.98 -33.53 -5.89
N GLN A 131 -33.38 -32.68 -5.05
CA GLN A 131 -32.79 -33.08 -3.78
C GLN A 131 -33.87 -33.27 -2.70
N SER A 132 -33.57 -34.11 -1.70
CA SER A 132 -34.40 -34.20 -0.50
C SER A 132 -34.36 -32.90 0.29
N LYS A 133 -35.32 -32.71 1.20
CA LYS A 133 -35.37 -31.51 2.04
C LYS A 133 -34.12 -31.36 2.90
N ASP A 134 -33.62 -32.45 3.46
CA ASP A 134 -32.40 -32.45 4.29
C ASP A 134 -31.16 -31.98 3.51
N VAL A 135 -31.02 -32.42 2.25
CA VAL A 135 -29.91 -31.99 1.37
C VAL A 135 -30.04 -30.51 0.99
N GLN A 136 -31.27 -30.02 0.75
CA GLN A 136 -31.51 -28.61 0.49
C GLN A 136 -31.17 -27.74 1.72
N ASP A 137 -31.54 -28.20 2.92
CA ASP A 137 -31.28 -27.52 4.18
C ASP A 137 -29.77 -27.48 4.50
N GLU A 138 -29.05 -28.58 4.25
CA GLU A 138 -27.57 -28.64 4.37
C GLU A 138 -26.89 -27.67 3.39
N PHE A 139 -27.31 -27.66 2.12
CA PHE A 139 -26.84 -26.69 1.14
C PHE A 139 -27.07 -25.24 1.61
N HIS A 140 -28.28 -24.92 2.10
CA HIS A 140 -28.62 -23.58 2.58
C HIS A 140 -27.83 -23.18 3.83
N THR A 141 -27.53 -24.12 4.72
CA THR A 141 -26.69 -23.92 5.90
C THR A 141 -25.28 -23.54 5.49
N ARG A 142 -24.65 -24.33 4.59
CA ARG A 142 -23.32 -24.03 4.05
C ARG A 142 -23.28 -22.69 3.31
N LEU A 143 -24.27 -22.43 2.47
CA LEU A 143 -24.38 -21.16 1.74
C LEU A 143 -24.43 -19.96 2.70
N SER A 144 -25.28 -20.04 3.74
CA SER A 144 -25.45 -18.96 4.72
C SER A 144 -24.14 -18.64 5.45
N LYS A 145 -23.34 -19.67 5.74
CA LYS A 145 -21.99 -19.51 6.31
C LYS A 145 -21.08 -18.72 5.38
N PHE A 146 -21.00 -19.09 4.10
CA PHE A 146 -20.17 -18.38 3.13
C PHE A 146 -20.63 -16.93 2.92
N VAL A 147 -21.94 -16.70 2.79
CA VAL A 147 -22.51 -15.34 2.67
C VAL A 147 -22.13 -14.47 3.88
N SER A 148 -22.20 -15.02 5.09
CA SER A 148 -21.78 -14.34 6.31
C SER A 148 -20.30 -13.95 6.27
N GLN A 149 -19.42 -14.89 5.86
CA GLN A 149 -17.99 -14.62 5.77
C GLN A 149 -17.64 -13.58 4.68
N PHE A 150 -18.27 -13.63 3.50
CA PHE A 150 -18.09 -12.59 2.48
C PHE A 150 -18.48 -11.21 2.99
N LYS A 151 -19.59 -11.14 3.75
CA LYS A 151 -20.05 -9.90 4.37
C LYS A 151 -19.04 -9.36 5.39
N THR A 152 -18.43 -10.22 6.21
CA THR A 152 -17.33 -9.83 7.13
C THR A 152 -16.14 -9.25 6.37
N HIS A 153 -15.85 -9.74 5.17
CA HIS A 153 -14.83 -9.18 4.28
C HIS A 153 -15.33 -7.99 3.43
N GLY A 154 -16.50 -7.41 3.74
CA GLY A 154 -17.02 -6.21 3.07
C GLY A 154 -17.60 -6.44 1.68
N LEU A 155 -18.02 -7.67 1.37
CA LEU A 155 -18.65 -8.02 0.10
C LEU A 155 -20.08 -8.48 0.32
N ASN A 156 -21.04 -7.81 -0.34
CA ASN A 156 -22.41 -8.29 -0.39
C ASN A 156 -22.52 -9.36 -1.46
N THR A 157 -23.03 -10.53 -1.09
CA THR A 157 -23.19 -11.66 -2.00
C THR A 157 -24.58 -12.27 -1.86
N ASP A 158 -25.18 -12.68 -2.97
CA ASP A 158 -26.44 -13.43 -2.96
C ASP A 158 -26.49 -14.39 -4.16
N LEU A 159 -27.40 -15.35 -4.12
CA LEU A 159 -27.62 -16.29 -5.23
C LEU A 159 -27.96 -15.54 -6.52
N TYR A 160 -27.42 -16.03 -7.64
CA TYR A 160 -27.51 -15.37 -8.94
C TYR A 160 -28.95 -15.07 -9.40
N TYR A 161 -29.93 -15.88 -8.97
CA TYR A 161 -31.35 -15.70 -9.29
C TYR A 161 -32.10 -14.78 -8.33
N LYS A 162 -31.52 -14.42 -7.18
CA LYS A 162 -32.05 -13.41 -6.26
C LYS A 162 -31.49 -12.02 -6.54
N ASN A 163 -30.30 -11.97 -7.14
CA ASN A 163 -29.67 -10.72 -7.52
C ASN A 163 -30.25 -10.14 -8.83
N GLU A 164 -31.14 -9.16 -8.71
CA GLU A 164 -31.78 -8.52 -9.86
C GLU A 164 -30.81 -7.63 -10.68
N THR A 165 -29.80 -7.04 -10.03
CA THR A 165 -28.95 -5.99 -10.63
C THR A 165 -27.51 -6.48 -10.85
N ILE A 166 -27.23 -6.97 -12.06
CA ILE A 166 -25.87 -7.35 -12.47
C ILE A 166 -24.95 -6.12 -12.53
N GLY A 167 -23.80 -6.20 -11.87
CA GLY A 167 -22.83 -5.10 -11.78
C GLY A 167 -23.19 -4.03 -10.74
N GLY A 168 -24.14 -4.32 -9.84
CA GLY A 168 -24.43 -3.48 -8.68
C GLY A 168 -23.48 -3.73 -7.50
N GLN A 169 -23.91 -3.36 -6.29
CA GLN A 169 -23.13 -3.54 -5.06
C GLN A 169 -23.08 -5.01 -4.57
N THR A 170 -23.92 -5.89 -5.12
CA THR A 170 -24.02 -7.30 -4.73
C THR A 170 -23.44 -8.21 -5.81
N PHE A 171 -22.54 -9.11 -5.41
CA PHE A 171 -21.93 -10.12 -6.26
C PHE A 171 -22.78 -11.39 -6.29
N SER A 172 -22.90 -12.00 -7.47
CA SER A 172 -23.73 -13.19 -7.67
C SER A 172 -22.97 -14.48 -7.36
N ILE A 173 -23.58 -15.34 -6.56
CA ILE A 173 -23.14 -16.70 -6.27
C ILE A 173 -23.86 -17.67 -7.20
N VAL A 174 -23.10 -18.48 -7.91
CA VAL A 174 -23.58 -19.60 -8.73
C VAL A 174 -23.07 -20.89 -8.12
N PRO A 175 -23.94 -21.71 -7.53
CA PRO A 175 -23.56 -23.05 -7.07
C PRO A 175 -23.27 -23.95 -8.27
N THR A 176 -22.17 -24.69 -8.23
CA THR A 176 -21.66 -25.45 -9.36
C THR A 176 -21.11 -26.81 -8.93
N SER A 177 -21.14 -27.76 -9.85
CA SER A 177 -20.28 -28.93 -9.82
C SER A 177 -19.45 -28.98 -11.09
N ALA A 178 -18.13 -28.86 -10.94
CA ALA A 178 -17.19 -29.02 -12.04
C ALA A 178 -17.15 -30.46 -12.60
N ILE A 179 -17.62 -31.46 -11.84
CA ILE A 179 -17.60 -32.87 -12.24
C ILE A 179 -18.88 -33.23 -12.98
N SER A 180 -20.05 -32.97 -12.37
CA SER A 180 -21.34 -33.32 -12.97
C SER A 180 -21.84 -32.30 -14.00
N GLY A 181 -21.28 -31.08 -13.99
CA GLY A 181 -21.71 -29.97 -14.85
C GLY A 181 -22.94 -29.21 -14.35
N GLU A 182 -23.44 -29.53 -13.14
CA GLU A 182 -24.55 -28.80 -12.54
C GLU A 182 -24.19 -27.32 -12.31
N GLY A 183 -25.09 -26.41 -12.66
CA GLY A 183 -24.90 -24.96 -12.48
C GLY A 183 -23.93 -24.29 -13.45
N ILE A 184 -23.17 -25.05 -14.25
CA ILE A 184 -22.34 -24.52 -15.34
C ILE A 184 -23.18 -23.74 -16.38
N PRO A 185 -24.37 -24.21 -16.80
CA PRO A 185 -25.23 -23.44 -17.69
C PRO A 185 -25.63 -22.07 -17.11
N ASP A 186 -25.94 -22.01 -15.82
CA ASP A 186 -26.32 -20.77 -15.12
C ASP A 186 -25.14 -19.79 -15.03
N MET A 187 -23.94 -20.30 -14.73
CA MET A 187 -22.72 -19.50 -14.67
C MET A 187 -22.40 -18.87 -16.03
N LEU A 188 -22.46 -19.67 -17.10
CA LEU A 188 -22.22 -19.20 -18.47
C LEU A 188 -23.28 -18.20 -18.91
N PHE A 189 -24.55 -18.43 -18.56
CA PHE A 189 -25.64 -17.48 -18.81
C PHE A 189 -25.41 -16.14 -18.09
N LEU A 190 -24.96 -16.18 -16.84
CA LEU A 190 -24.67 -14.96 -16.07
C LEU A 190 -23.48 -14.19 -16.66
N LEU A 191 -22.40 -14.89 -17.02
CA LEU A 191 -21.25 -14.31 -17.72
C LEU A 191 -21.70 -13.64 -19.02
N PHE A 192 -22.53 -14.33 -19.81
CA PHE A 192 -23.09 -13.78 -21.04
C PHE A 192 -23.89 -12.50 -20.79
N LYS A 193 -24.83 -12.51 -19.84
CA LYS A 193 -25.64 -11.34 -19.49
C LYS A 193 -24.77 -10.17 -19.01
N TRP A 194 -23.70 -10.45 -18.27
CA TRP A 194 -22.74 -9.43 -17.84
C TRP A 194 -21.94 -8.85 -19.02
N THR A 195 -21.44 -9.71 -19.92
CA THR A 195 -20.69 -9.27 -21.11
C THR A 195 -21.54 -8.38 -22.02
N GLN A 196 -22.81 -8.72 -22.21
CA GLN A 196 -23.73 -7.88 -22.98
C GLN A 196 -23.93 -6.51 -22.32
N LYS A 197 -24.26 -6.48 -21.02
CA LYS A 197 -24.53 -5.22 -20.31
C LYS A 197 -23.32 -4.29 -20.26
N THR A 198 -22.14 -4.84 -19.99
CA THR A 198 -20.95 -4.06 -19.62
C THR A 198 -20.04 -3.77 -20.80
N MET A 199 -20.02 -4.64 -21.82
CA MET A 199 -19.04 -4.54 -22.90
C MET A 199 -19.61 -4.08 -24.24
N ILE A 200 -20.91 -4.15 -24.49
CA ILE A 200 -21.49 -3.56 -25.72
C ILE A 200 -21.05 -2.09 -25.91
N PRO A 201 -21.00 -1.23 -24.86
CA PRO A 201 -20.48 0.13 -24.99
C PRO A 201 -18.95 0.23 -25.14
N LYS A 202 -18.21 -0.80 -24.72
CA LYS A 202 -16.74 -0.85 -24.70
C LYS A 202 -16.13 -1.48 -25.98
N PHE A 203 -16.97 -2.07 -26.84
CA PHE A 203 -16.54 -2.78 -28.05
C PHE A 203 -16.51 -1.92 -29.32
N THR A 204 -17.00 -0.68 -29.27
CA THR A 204 -16.68 0.30 -30.32
C THR A 204 -15.17 0.52 -30.27
N TYR A 205 -14.49 0.31 -31.39
CA TYR A 205 -13.03 0.47 -31.50
C TYR A 205 -12.65 1.92 -31.19
N ASN A 206 -12.41 2.22 -29.92
CA ASN A 206 -11.91 3.51 -29.48
C ASN A 206 -10.39 3.46 -29.51
N HIS A 207 -9.80 4.24 -30.42
CA HIS A 207 -8.37 4.48 -30.48
C HIS A 207 -7.84 5.15 -29.18
N GLU A 208 -8.71 5.65 -28.30
CA GLU A 208 -8.32 6.62 -27.26
C GLU A 208 -8.63 6.30 -25.80
N TYR A 209 -9.35 5.23 -25.42
CA TYR A 209 -9.71 5.04 -24.00
C TYR A 209 -9.14 3.77 -23.36
N VAL A 210 -7.84 3.78 -23.10
CA VAL A 210 -7.23 2.99 -22.01
C VAL A 210 -6.02 3.73 -21.43
N GLN A 211 -6.26 4.89 -20.81
CA GLN A 211 -5.32 5.52 -19.89
C GLN A 211 -5.66 5.10 -18.47
N SER A 212 -5.17 3.93 -18.08
CA SER A 212 -5.03 3.53 -16.67
C SER A 212 -4.31 2.17 -16.66
N LEU A 213 -3.01 2.22 -16.37
CA LEU A 213 -2.25 1.13 -15.76
C LEU A 213 -2.01 -0.18 -16.56
N ARG A 214 -1.87 -0.20 -17.90
CA ARG A 214 -1.53 -1.46 -18.63
C ARG A 214 -0.02 -1.75 -18.67
N PRO A 215 0.45 -3.03 -18.60
CA PRO A 215 1.80 -3.38 -19.03
C PRO A 215 2.01 -2.93 -20.50
N SER A 216 3.27 -2.74 -20.89
CA SER A 216 3.69 -2.16 -22.17
C SER A 216 2.81 -2.64 -23.32
N ARG A 217 2.20 -1.70 -24.06
CA ARG A 217 1.35 -2.01 -25.21
C ARG A 217 2.20 -2.70 -26.28
N LEU A 218 1.79 -3.89 -26.73
CA LEU A 218 2.35 -4.48 -27.94
C LEU A 218 1.71 -3.77 -29.13
N SER A 219 2.45 -2.84 -29.73
CA SER A 219 2.02 -2.09 -30.92
C SER A 219 2.50 -2.78 -32.19
N VAL A 220 1.61 -2.94 -33.17
CA VAL A 220 1.99 -3.40 -34.51
C VAL A 220 2.43 -2.17 -35.30
N VAL A 221 3.72 -2.08 -35.59
CA VAL A 221 4.29 -0.99 -36.41
C VAL A 221 4.01 -1.30 -37.89
N LYS A 222 3.29 -0.42 -38.56
CA LYS A 222 3.11 -0.46 -40.02
C LYS A 222 4.31 0.18 -40.72
N PRO A 223 4.55 -0.11 -42.02
CA PRO A 223 5.71 0.42 -42.74
C PRO A 223 5.84 1.95 -42.76
N ASN A 224 4.75 2.69 -42.52
CA ASN A 224 4.71 4.15 -42.53
C ASN A 224 4.62 4.77 -41.13
N ASP A 225 4.64 3.96 -40.07
CA ASP A 225 4.55 4.48 -38.70
C ASP A 225 5.93 4.99 -38.26
N ASP A 226 5.94 6.12 -37.57
CA ASP A 226 7.16 6.69 -36.98
C ASP A 226 7.59 5.85 -35.76
N LEU A 227 8.66 5.07 -35.97
CA LEU A 227 9.26 4.19 -34.97
C LEU A 227 9.72 4.95 -33.72
N ASP A 228 10.23 6.17 -33.87
CA ASP A 228 10.75 6.95 -32.75
C ASP A 228 9.61 7.48 -31.89
N TYR A 229 8.49 7.87 -32.51
CA TYR A 229 7.28 8.24 -31.79
C TYR A 229 6.69 7.06 -31.01
N VAL A 230 6.55 5.88 -31.64
CA VAL A 230 6.01 4.67 -30.98
C VAL A 230 6.88 4.22 -29.81
N ASN A 231 8.21 4.29 -29.97
CA ASN A 231 9.15 3.96 -28.90
C ASN A 231 9.07 4.97 -27.74
N LYS A 232 9.00 6.27 -28.04
CA LYS A 232 8.91 7.31 -27.03
C LYS A 232 7.61 7.23 -26.22
N GLU A 233 6.47 7.02 -26.89
CA GLU A 233 5.18 6.83 -26.23
C GLU A 233 5.20 5.61 -25.28
N ALA A 234 5.79 4.50 -25.73
CA ALA A 234 5.93 3.30 -24.92
C ALA A 234 6.82 3.55 -23.68
N SER A 235 7.96 4.23 -23.83
CA SER A 235 8.90 4.55 -22.75
C SER A 235 8.33 5.56 -21.73
N GLU A 236 7.70 6.63 -22.17
CA GLU A 236 7.10 7.65 -21.28
C GLU A 236 5.95 7.06 -20.44
N SER A 237 5.20 6.12 -21.01
CA SER A 237 4.12 5.41 -20.30
C SER A 237 4.63 4.55 -19.13
N ILE A 238 5.92 4.16 -19.15
CA ILE A 238 6.57 3.34 -18.11
C ILE A 238 7.24 4.24 -17.07
N LEU A 239 7.98 5.25 -17.53
CA LEU A 239 8.77 6.16 -16.67
C LEU A 239 7.90 7.02 -15.75
N SER A 240 6.73 7.46 -16.21
CA SER A 240 5.76 8.22 -15.39
C SER A 240 5.21 7.46 -14.18
N ARG A 241 5.48 6.15 -14.05
CA ARG A 241 4.95 5.29 -12.97
C ARG A 241 5.86 5.23 -11.75
N PHE A 242 7.15 5.50 -11.92
CA PHE A 242 8.15 5.40 -10.87
C PHE A 242 8.47 6.81 -10.38
N ASP A 243 8.30 7.03 -9.07
CA ASP A 243 8.84 8.22 -8.46
C ASP A 243 10.34 8.00 -8.27
N THR A 244 11.16 8.84 -8.88
CA THR A 244 12.63 8.80 -8.73
C THR A 244 13.10 9.62 -7.54
N SER A 245 12.19 9.99 -6.63
CA SER A 245 12.54 10.60 -5.36
C SER A 245 13.50 9.70 -4.57
N LEU A 246 14.52 10.32 -3.95
CA LEU A 246 15.62 9.63 -3.26
C LEU A 246 15.21 9.10 -1.86
N GLU A 247 14.00 9.41 -1.40
CA GLU A 247 13.48 9.02 -0.09
C GLU A 247 12.27 8.11 -0.24
N GLY A 248 12.40 6.86 0.19
CA GLY A 248 11.29 5.90 0.12
C GLY A 248 11.68 4.46 0.43
N VAL A 249 10.73 3.56 0.18
CA VAL A 249 10.88 2.11 0.35
C VAL A 249 11.17 1.48 -1.00
N CYS A 250 12.16 0.59 -1.04
CA CYS A 250 12.44 -0.22 -2.21
C CYS A 250 11.49 -1.43 -2.22
N VAL A 251 10.84 -1.68 -3.36
CA VAL A 251 9.94 -2.82 -3.52
C VAL A 251 10.47 -3.73 -4.62
N GLN A 252 10.62 -5.01 -4.30
CA GLN A 252 11.00 -6.05 -5.25
C GLN A 252 9.91 -7.12 -5.31
N ALA A 253 9.56 -7.54 -6.52
CA ALA A 253 8.59 -8.60 -6.72
C ALA A 253 9.05 -9.62 -7.75
N SER A 254 8.53 -10.86 -7.70
CA SER A 254 8.83 -11.89 -8.71
C SER A 254 8.30 -11.57 -10.10
N ASN A 255 7.32 -10.69 -10.19
CA ASN A 255 6.70 -10.30 -11.46
C ASN A 255 6.17 -8.87 -11.40
N PHE A 256 6.05 -8.24 -12.57
CA PHE A 256 5.62 -6.84 -12.73
C PHE A 256 4.25 -6.55 -12.09
N HIS A 257 3.34 -7.52 -12.06
CA HIS A 257 1.99 -7.33 -11.54
C HIS A 257 1.95 -7.32 -10.01
N SER A 258 2.73 -8.20 -9.37
CA SER A 258 2.97 -8.16 -7.93
C SER A 258 3.64 -6.85 -7.51
N LEU A 259 4.58 -6.34 -8.33
CA LEU A 259 5.19 -5.02 -8.13
C LEU A 259 4.14 -3.91 -8.22
N GLU A 260 3.28 -3.92 -9.24
CA GLU A 260 2.23 -2.92 -9.43
C GLU A 260 1.19 -2.94 -8.31
N ALA A 261 0.76 -4.12 -7.86
CA ALA A 261 -0.17 -4.25 -6.73
C ALA A 261 0.43 -3.64 -5.44
N LEU A 262 1.70 -3.92 -5.16
CA LEU A 262 2.43 -3.32 -4.04
C LEU A 262 2.51 -1.81 -4.18
N LEU A 263 2.90 -1.31 -5.36
CA LEU A 263 3.00 0.13 -5.62
C LEU A 263 1.64 0.83 -5.45
N LYS A 264 0.54 0.22 -5.87
CA LYS A 264 -0.80 0.79 -5.70
C LYS A 264 -1.20 0.91 -4.24
N ILE A 265 -0.89 -0.10 -3.42
CA ILE A 265 -1.14 -0.06 -1.96
C ILE A 265 -0.26 1.00 -1.31
N MET A 266 1.02 1.06 -1.69
CA MET A 266 1.98 2.03 -1.15
C MET A 266 1.64 3.48 -1.51
N LYS A 267 1.00 3.70 -2.68
CA LYS A 267 0.51 5.02 -3.11
C LYS A 267 -0.84 5.41 -2.48
N THR A 268 -1.46 4.55 -1.66
CA THR A 268 -2.72 4.88 -0.98
C THR A 268 -2.44 5.96 0.08
N PRO A 269 -3.21 7.08 0.10
CA PRO A 269 -2.99 8.18 1.05
C PRO A 269 -3.07 7.67 2.49
N GLY A 270 -2.02 7.92 3.28
CA GLY A 270 -1.86 7.42 4.66
C GLY A 270 -0.52 6.69 4.90
N VAL A 271 0.13 6.21 3.84
CA VAL A 271 1.49 5.66 3.93
C VAL A 271 2.50 6.78 3.71
N ASN A 272 2.82 7.55 4.75
CA ASN A 272 4.00 8.42 4.73
C ASN A 272 5.25 7.51 4.86
N ILE A 273 6.17 7.55 3.89
CA ILE A 273 7.30 6.61 3.79
C ILE A 273 8.66 7.34 3.93
N PRO A 274 9.07 7.73 5.15
CA PRO A 274 10.42 8.26 5.39
C PRO A 274 11.44 7.18 5.77
N TYR A 275 11.37 5.95 5.24
CA TYR A 275 12.16 4.82 5.76
C TYR A 275 12.90 4.01 4.68
N ALA A 276 14.19 3.78 4.90
CA ALA A 276 15.02 2.85 4.12
C ALA A 276 14.70 1.39 4.49
N ALA A 277 13.72 0.79 3.81
CA ALA A 277 13.40 -0.63 3.93
C ALA A 277 13.21 -1.27 2.54
N ILE A 278 13.35 -2.59 2.47
CA ILE A 278 13.14 -3.39 1.27
C ILE A 278 11.95 -4.33 1.49
N LEU A 279 10.93 -4.26 0.63
CA LEU A 279 9.78 -5.18 0.61
C LEU A 279 9.92 -6.16 -0.54
N ALA A 280 10.06 -7.46 -0.25
CA ALA A 280 10.27 -8.51 -1.24
C ALA A 280 9.04 -9.46 -1.31
N PHE A 281 8.33 -9.48 -2.45
CA PHE A 281 7.07 -10.24 -2.57
C PHE A 281 6.80 -10.86 -3.94
N PRO A 282 6.52 -12.17 -3.96
CA PRO A 282 7.39 -13.20 -3.44
C PRO A 282 8.70 -13.17 -4.25
N ALA A 283 9.75 -12.55 -3.71
CA ALA A 283 11.04 -12.44 -4.39
C ALA A 283 12.14 -13.11 -3.57
N ARG A 284 13.06 -13.81 -4.24
CA ARG A 284 14.23 -14.39 -3.59
C ARG A 284 15.27 -13.30 -3.37
N VAL A 285 15.80 -13.25 -2.16
CA VAL A 285 16.89 -12.34 -1.78
C VAL A 285 18.17 -13.16 -1.70
N THR A 286 19.22 -12.71 -2.37
CA THR A 286 20.51 -13.40 -2.36
C THR A 286 21.23 -13.21 -1.02
N PRO A 287 22.08 -14.16 -0.59
CA PRO A 287 22.83 -14.02 0.67
C PRO A 287 23.68 -12.75 0.74
N GLU A 288 24.28 -12.33 -0.38
CA GLU A 288 25.12 -11.14 -0.47
C GLU A 288 24.30 -9.86 -0.22
N ALA A 289 23.09 -9.80 -0.79
CA ALA A 289 22.17 -8.69 -0.57
C ALA A 289 21.75 -8.61 0.90
N TRP A 290 21.56 -9.76 1.55
CA TRP A 290 21.21 -9.83 2.97
C TRP A 290 22.33 -9.30 3.87
N GLN A 291 23.57 -9.71 3.60
CA GLN A 291 24.75 -9.23 4.33
C GLN A 291 24.96 -7.73 4.16
N LEU A 292 24.80 -7.23 2.93
CA LEU A 292 24.94 -5.81 2.64
C LEU A 292 23.85 -4.98 3.34
N ALA A 293 22.60 -5.44 3.29
CA ALA A 293 21.49 -4.76 3.96
C ALA A 293 21.69 -4.72 5.48
N HIS A 294 22.15 -5.82 6.08
CA HIS A 294 22.49 -5.84 7.51
C HIS A 294 23.62 -4.86 7.86
N LYS A 295 24.67 -4.79 7.02
CA LYS A 295 25.79 -3.86 7.20
C LYS A 295 25.36 -2.39 7.10
N LEU A 296 24.40 -2.09 6.23
CA LEU A 296 23.85 -0.74 6.01
C LEU A 296 22.70 -0.40 6.96
N GLY A 297 22.26 -1.34 7.81
CA GLY A 297 21.11 -1.15 8.71
C GLY A 297 19.75 -1.11 8.00
N VAL A 298 19.68 -1.60 6.76
CA VAL A 298 18.45 -1.64 5.96
C VAL A 298 17.69 -2.93 6.26
N LYS A 299 16.42 -2.83 6.67
CA LYS A 299 15.59 -3.99 6.98
C LYS A 299 14.91 -4.54 5.73
N ILE A 300 15.03 -5.86 5.53
CA ILE A 300 14.37 -6.58 4.43
C ILE A 300 13.17 -7.35 4.99
N PHE A 301 12.01 -7.16 4.39
CA PHE A 301 10.78 -7.93 4.66
C PHE A 301 10.51 -8.85 3.49
N ILE A 302 10.27 -10.12 3.76
CA ILE A 302 10.00 -11.13 2.74
C ILE A 302 8.71 -11.83 3.11
N SER A 303 7.77 -11.88 2.17
CA SER A 303 6.57 -12.70 2.31
C SER A 303 6.07 -13.17 0.96
N ASP A 304 5.39 -14.30 0.99
CA ASP A 304 4.59 -14.87 -0.08
C ASP A 304 3.11 -14.41 -0.02
N LYS A 305 2.71 -13.71 1.05
CA LYS A 305 1.36 -13.14 1.23
C LYS A 305 1.41 -11.62 1.43
N MET A 306 0.55 -10.89 0.72
CA MET A 306 0.56 -9.42 0.71
C MET A 306 0.25 -8.83 2.08
N HIS A 307 -0.83 -9.27 2.73
CA HIS A 307 -1.24 -8.76 4.04
C HIS A 307 -0.13 -8.97 5.08
N HIS A 308 0.51 -10.14 5.08
CA HIS A 308 1.60 -10.44 6.02
C HIS A 308 2.81 -9.52 5.80
N LEU A 309 3.19 -9.25 4.55
CA LEU A 309 4.26 -8.30 4.24
C LEU A 309 3.94 -6.89 4.79
N PHE A 310 2.71 -6.42 4.56
CA PHE A 310 2.27 -5.12 5.04
C PHE A 310 2.15 -5.06 6.56
N ASP A 311 1.68 -6.12 7.22
CA ASP A 311 1.61 -6.19 8.68
C ASP A 311 3.01 -6.12 9.30
N GLN A 312 3.97 -6.85 8.74
CA GLN A 312 5.37 -6.79 9.20
C GLN A 312 5.96 -5.39 9.03
N PHE A 313 5.69 -4.76 7.88
CA PHE A 313 6.17 -3.42 7.58
C PHE A 313 5.51 -2.35 8.48
N ASN A 314 4.19 -2.42 8.67
CA ASN A 314 3.44 -1.50 9.53
C ASN A 314 3.89 -1.62 10.99
N ARG A 315 4.06 -2.84 11.52
CA ARG A 315 4.62 -3.03 12.87
C ARG A 315 6.00 -2.41 13.02
N TYR A 316 6.85 -2.54 12.00
CA TYR A 316 8.17 -1.91 12.02
C TYR A 316 8.09 -0.39 11.98
N LYS A 317 7.20 0.17 11.16
CA LYS A 317 6.92 1.60 11.09
C LYS A 317 6.41 2.13 12.44
N ASP A 318 5.45 1.44 13.06
CA ASP A 318 4.91 1.82 14.37
C ASP A 318 6.02 1.81 15.43
N ASN A 319 6.83 0.75 15.47
CA ASN A 319 7.97 0.65 16.39
C ASN A 319 8.98 1.80 16.19
N ILE A 320 9.31 2.18 14.95
CA ILE A 320 10.20 3.30 14.69
C ILE A 320 9.55 4.63 15.02
N THR A 321 8.26 4.80 14.76
CA THR A 321 7.51 6.02 15.11
C THR A 321 7.51 6.20 16.62
N HIS A 322 7.28 5.12 17.40
CA HIS A 322 7.40 5.14 18.84
C HIS A 322 8.84 5.42 19.32
N MET A 323 9.86 4.84 18.68
CA MET A 323 11.27 5.16 18.99
C MET A 323 11.65 6.61 18.64
N ASN A 324 11.10 7.16 17.56
CA ASN A 324 11.33 8.54 17.15
C ASN A 324 10.58 9.51 18.05
N ASN A 325 9.36 9.18 18.50
CA ASN A 325 8.62 9.95 19.49
C ASN A 325 9.33 9.93 20.86
N ASN A 326 9.90 8.79 21.27
CA ASN A 326 10.76 8.72 22.47
C ASN A 326 12.10 9.47 22.26
N LYS A 327 12.61 9.52 21.02
CA LYS A 327 13.71 10.43 20.65
C LYS A 327 13.27 11.88 20.58
N ASP A 328 11.99 12.20 20.38
CA ASP A 328 11.44 13.55 20.44
C ASP A 328 11.13 13.97 21.88
N GLU A 329 10.91 13.04 22.81
CA GLU A 329 11.00 13.31 24.25
C GLU A 329 12.46 13.59 24.66
N ASN A 330 13.43 12.81 24.15
CA ASN A 330 14.86 13.09 24.36
C ASN A 330 15.42 14.26 23.50
N LYS A 331 14.74 14.66 22.41
CA LYS A 331 15.10 15.84 21.60
C LYS A 331 14.35 17.08 22.05
N LYS A 332 13.22 16.98 22.75
CA LYS A 332 12.63 18.10 23.51
C LYS A 332 13.59 18.56 24.61
N ASP A 333 14.44 17.67 25.13
CA ASP A 333 15.56 18.07 25.99
C ASP A 333 16.71 18.78 25.24
N SER A 334 16.70 18.77 23.90
CA SER A 334 17.69 19.45 23.01
C SER A 334 17.12 20.60 22.19
N ALA A 335 15.80 20.83 22.23
CA ALA A 335 15.17 22.06 21.78
C ALA A 335 15.20 23.04 22.96
N ASP A 336 16.40 23.42 23.38
CA ASP A 336 16.59 24.47 24.38
C ASP A 336 16.05 25.77 23.79
N GLU A 337 14.86 26.17 24.24
CA GLU A 337 14.31 27.51 24.03
C GLU A 337 15.39 28.54 24.35
N ALA A 338 15.61 29.48 23.42
CA ALA A 338 16.53 30.58 23.62
C ALA A 338 16.27 31.23 24.99
N CYS A 339 17.29 31.28 25.85
CA CYS A 339 17.18 31.82 27.19
C CYS A 339 17.70 33.26 27.21
N VAL A 340 16.91 34.16 27.78
CA VAL A 340 17.23 35.59 27.88
C VAL A 340 17.47 35.92 29.34
N LEU A 341 18.63 36.51 29.63
CA LEU A 341 19.10 36.83 30.97
C LEU A 341 19.31 38.34 31.09
N LYS A 342 18.98 38.87 32.27
CA LYS A 342 19.28 40.26 32.63
C LYS A 342 20.25 40.31 33.79
N ILE A 343 21.30 41.12 33.66
CA ILE A 343 22.32 41.28 34.70
C ILE A 343 21.72 42.07 35.87
N MET A 344 21.92 41.56 37.09
CA MET A 344 21.44 42.23 38.29
C MET A 344 22.40 43.34 38.73
N PRO A 345 21.89 44.52 39.13
CA PRO A 345 22.73 45.59 39.66
C PRO A 345 23.51 45.15 40.90
N ASN A 346 24.75 45.61 41.02
CA ASN A 346 25.67 45.35 42.15
C ASN A 346 25.98 43.86 42.41
N SER A 347 25.76 42.99 41.43
CA SER A 347 25.93 41.53 41.57
C SER A 347 27.04 40.98 40.66
N VAL A 348 28.15 41.72 40.53
CA VAL A 348 29.31 41.34 39.70
C VAL A 348 30.47 41.03 40.63
N PHE A 349 30.92 39.78 40.66
CA PHE A 349 31.97 39.34 41.58
C PHE A 349 33.33 39.21 40.90
N ASN A 350 33.35 38.78 39.64
CA ASN A 350 34.58 38.72 38.85
C ASN A 350 34.32 39.21 37.42
N ASN A 351 35.18 40.11 36.94
CA ASN A 351 34.96 40.86 35.71
C ASN A 351 35.80 40.37 34.51
N LYS A 352 36.68 39.37 34.71
CA LYS A 352 37.50 38.76 33.68
C LYS A 352 37.61 37.25 33.90
N ASP A 353 37.64 36.49 32.80
CA ASP A 353 37.62 35.02 32.74
C ASP A 353 38.28 34.32 33.95
N SER A 354 37.54 33.58 34.79
CA SER A 354 36.10 33.28 34.70
C SER A 354 35.21 34.43 35.20
N ILE A 355 34.29 34.91 34.37
CA ILE A 355 33.37 36.00 34.73
C ILE A 355 32.27 35.46 35.67
N VAL A 356 31.97 36.16 36.77
CA VAL A 356 30.96 35.74 37.76
C VAL A 356 29.94 36.86 37.95
N LEU A 357 28.68 36.57 37.61
CA LEU A 357 27.58 37.54 37.56
C LEU A 357 26.31 36.98 38.22
N GLY A 358 25.56 37.82 38.91
CA GLY A 358 24.17 37.58 39.27
C GLY A 358 23.25 37.96 38.12
N VAL A 359 22.40 37.03 37.70
CA VAL A 359 21.49 37.21 36.57
C VAL A 359 20.06 36.82 36.96
N ASN A 360 19.09 37.50 36.36
CA ASN A 360 17.67 37.14 36.41
C ASN A 360 17.26 36.50 35.09
N ILE A 361 16.59 35.36 35.14
CA ILE A 361 16.14 34.63 33.96
C ILE A 361 14.79 35.19 33.51
N LEU A 362 14.78 35.94 32.41
CA LEU A 362 13.56 36.55 31.89
C LEU A 362 12.71 35.56 31.08
N GLN A 363 13.38 34.66 30.34
CA GLN A 363 12.74 33.66 29.48
C GLN A 363 13.65 32.45 29.28
N GLY A 364 13.04 31.27 29.08
CA GLY A 364 13.75 30.02 28.81
C GLY A 364 14.32 29.34 30.06
N ILE A 365 15.12 28.30 29.83
CA ILE A 365 15.78 27.49 30.86
C ILE A 365 17.29 27.61 30.67
N LEU A 366 17.99 27.97 31.75
CA LEU A 366 19.44 28.08 31.78
C LEU A 366 20.05 26.75 32.23
N LYS A 367 21.01 26.21 31.47
CA LYS A 367 21.71 24.95 31.79
C LYS A 367 23.22 25.15 31.78
N ILE A 368 23.95 24.37 32.59
CA ILE A 368 25.42 24.32 32.54
C ILE A 368 25.86 23.87 31.14
N GLY A 369 26.90 24.53 30.60
CA GLY A 369 27.46 24.26 29.28
C GLY A 369 26.88 25.12 28.15
N ASN A 370 25.78 25.82 28.39
CA ASN A 370 25.17 26.65 27.35
C ASN A 370 26.09 27.83 26.96
N PRO A 371 26.22 28.14 25.66
CA PRO A 371 26.94 29.31 25.18
C PRO A 371 26.14 30.60 25.43
N ILE A 372 26.84 31.68 25.79
CA ILE A 372 26.26 33.00 26.04
C ILE A 372 26.85 34.01 25.07
N CYS A 373 25.99 34.87 24.52
CA CYS A 373 26.38 36.01 23.69
C CYS A 373 25.61 37.29 24.08
N ILE A 374 26.08 38.44 23.59
CA ILE A 374 25.42 39.74 23.75
C ILE A 374 24.83 40.17 22.41
N PRO A 375 23.49 40.26 22.27
CA PRO A 375 22.84 40.60 21.01
C PRO A 375 23.05 42.09 20.62
N SER A 376 23.15 42.99 21.59
CA SER A 376 23.25 44.45 21.36
C SER A 376 24.48 44.90 20.57
N GLN A 377 25.52 44.05 20.48
CA GLN A 377 26.82 44.41 19.89
C GLN A 377 27.26 43.39 18.83
N MET A 378 26.44 43.09 17.82
CA MET A 378 26.72 42.10 16.77
C MET A 378 26.96 40.66 17.28
N ASN A 379 26.18 40.19 18.26
CA ASN A 379 26.27 38.82 18.80
C ASN A 379 27.69 38.45 19.26
N ILE A 380 28.31 39.27 20.12
CA ILE A 380 29.62 38.93 20.69
C ILE A 380 29.46 37.73 21.62
N ASP A 381 30.12 36.63 21.29
CA ASP A 381 30.23 35.46 22.15
C ASP A 381 31.15 35.76 23.35
N ILE A 382 30.66 35.48 24.57
CA ILE A 382 31.39 35.75 25.83
C ILE A 382 31.84 34.47 26.55
N GLY A 383 31.40 33.30 26.09
CA GLY A 383 31.84 32.00 26.60
C GLY A 383 30.68 31.06 26.92
N ARG A 384 30.93 30.08 27.78
CA ARG A 384 29.96 29.07 28.22
C ARG A 384 29.76 29.07 29.73
N ILE A 385 28.60 28.61 30.17
CA ILE A 385 28.26 28.49 31.58
C ILE A 385 29.03 27.33 32.20
N ALA A 386 29.92 27.62 33.13
CA ALA A 386 30.66 26.62 33.89
C ALA A 386 29.91 26.16 35.15
N SER A 387 29.20 27.07 35.84
CA SER A 387 28.40 26.73 37.02
C SER A 387 27.23 27.69 37.20
N ILE A 388 26.18 27.20 37.86
CA ILE A 388 25.00 27.97 38.27
C ILE A 388 24.79 27.72 39.76
N GLU A 389 24.59 28.79 40.53
CA GLU A 389 24.31 28.75 41.96
C GLU A 389 23.01 29.48 42.26
N ASN A 390 22.08 28.79 42.92
CA ASN A 390 20.83 29.37 43.40
C ASN A 390 20.83 29.31 44.93
N ASN A 391 20.70 30.45 45.60
CA ASN A 391 20.75 30.56 47.06
C ASN A 391 21.98 29.86 47.68
N LEU A 392 23.18 30.06 47.10
CA LEU A 392 24.46 29.47 47.52
C LEU A 392 24.54 27.94 47.39
N LYS A 393 23.63 27.31 46.64
CA LYS A 393 23.69 25.88 46.31
C LYS A 393 23.94 25.69 44.82
N PRO A 394 24.87 24.79 44.43
CA PRO A 394 25.12 24.50 43.01
C PRO A 394 23.91 23.76 42.42
N VAL A 395 23.42 24.26 41.28
CA VAL A 395 22.30 23.69 40.53
C VAL A 395 22.71 23.43 39.08
N TYR A 396 22.15 22.38 38.49
CA TYR A 396 22.43 22.03 37.10
C TYR A 396 21.63 22.86 36.09
N ARG A 397 20.45 23.35 36.51
CA ARG A 397 19.53 24.13 35.69
C ARG A 397 18.81 25.20 36.51
N ALA A 398 18.41 26.28 35.86
CA ALA A 398 17.59 27.34 36.44
C ALA A 398 16.49 27.81 35.47
N GLU A 399 15.32 28.14 35.99
CA GLU A 399 14.09 28.40 35.21
C GLU A 399 13.69 29.88 35.26
N LYS A 400 12.79 30.29 34.34
CA LYS A 400 12.25 31.65 34.25
C LYS A 400 11.79 32.19 35.62
N GLY A 401 12.18 33.44 35.92
CA GLY A 401 11.85 34.16 37.14
C GLY A 401 12.80 33.90 38.31
N GLN A 402 13.77 32.99 38.16
CA GLN A 402 14.79 32.75 39.17
C GLN A 402 15.97 33.72 39.04
N GLN A 403 16.51 34.12 40.18
CA GLN A 403 17.75 34.88 40.30
C GLN A 403 18.87 33.93 40.70
N VAL A 404 19.91 33.85 39.88
CA VAL A 404 21.00 32.89 40.06
C VAL A 404 22.36 33.55 39.81
N PHE A 405 23.40 33.03 40.46
CA PHE A 405 24.78 33.38 40.14
C PHE A 405 25.32 32.40 39.11
N ILE A 406 25.95 32.94 38.08
CA ILE A 406 26.52 32.16 36.99
C ILE A 406 28.02 32.44 36.87
N LYS A 407 28.76 31.39 36.55
CA LYS A 407 30.18 31.48 36.19
C LYS A 407 30.33 31.21 34.70
N ILE A 408 30.92 32.15 33.97
CA ILE A 408 31.15 32.07 32.53
C ILE A 408 32.64 31.88 32.27
N VAL A 409 32.98 30.93 31.40
CA VAL A 409 34.36 30.62 31.00
C VAL A 409 34.50 30.73 29.49
N GLY A 410 35.55 31.43 29.05
CA GLY A 410 35.90 31.54 27.64
C GLY A 410 36.52 30.25 27.09
N SER A 411 35.96 29.72 26.01
CA SER A 411 36.46 28.54 25.31
C SER A 411 37.68 28.87 24.43
N ASN A 412 37.70 30.07 23.84
CA ASN A 412 38.75 30.52 22.91
C ASN A 412 39.46 31.80 23.38
N SER A 413 40.66 32.08 22.84
CA SER A 413 41.48 33.25 23.21
C SER A 413 40.75 34.59 23.07
N GLU A 414 39.82 34.72 22.11
CA GLU A 414 39.00 35.93 21.91
C GLU A 414 37.93 36.12 22.99
N GLU A 415 37.27 35.02 23.39
CA GLU A 415 36.27 35.02 24.48
C GLU A 415 36.93 35.33 25.82
N ARG A 416 38.12 34.79 26.08
CA ARG A 416 38.89 35.04 27.32
C ARG A 416 39.39 36.48 27.47
N GLN A 417 39.46 37.23 26.37
CA GLN A 417 39.80 38.66 26.39
C GLN A 417 38.60 39.55 26.69
N LYS A 418 37.36 39.02 26.66
CA LYS A 418 36.16 39.76 27.01
C LYS A 418 36.11 40.04 28.52
N MET A 419 35.60 41.22 28.85
CA MET A 419 35.60 41.75 30.21
C MET A 419 34.31 42.52 30.47
N PHE A 420 33.68 42.24 31.61
CA PHE A 420 32.55 43.01 32.12
C PHE A 420 33.02 44.44 32.47
N GLY A 421 32.28 45.45 32.04
CA GLY A 421 32.61 46.87 32.20
C GLY A 421 33.44 47.48 31.07
N ARG A 422 33.99 46.67 30.15
CA ARG A 422 34.67 47.16 28.93
C ARG A 422 33.94 46.76 27.66
N HIS A 423 33.54 45.50 27.56
CA HIS A 423 32.89 44.96 26.37
C HIS A 423 31.37 44.88 26.53
N PHE A 424 30.89 44.70 27.75
CA PHE A 424 29.46 44.68 28.04
C PHE A 424 29.20 45.23 29.45
N GLY A 425 28.05 45.86 29.60
CA GLY A 425 27.62 46.56 30.80
C GLY A 425 26.38 45.97 31.43
N ILE A 426 25.84 46.70 32.40
CA ILE A 426 24.67 46.27 33.19
C ILE A 426 23.35 46.39 32.40
N ASP A 427 23.34 47.26 31.40
CA ASP A 427 22.20 47.52 30.53
C ASP A 427 22.09 46.51 29.39
N ASP A 428 23.11 45.67 29.20
CA ASP A 428 23.11 44.63 28.17
C ASP A 428 22.30 43.40 28.65
N GLU A 429 21.42 42.93 27.78
CA GLU A 429 20.78 41.63 27.93
C GLU A 429 21.73 40.54 27.40
N LEU A 430 21.77 39.40 28.08
CA LEU A 430 22.55 38.24 27.64
C LEU A 430 21.62 37.21 27.02
N LEU A 431 22.01 36.68 25.86
CA LEU A 431 21.23 35.68 25.15
C LEU A 431 21.99 34.35 25.15
N VAL A 432 21.24 33.27 25.37
CA VAL A 432 21.74 31.90 25.44
C VAL A 432 21.08 31.10 24.33
N SER A 433 21.85 30.71 23.30
CA SER A 433 21.34 29.95 22.16
C SER A 433 22.42 29.03 21.60
N HIS A 434 22.06 27.78 21.28
CA HIS A 434 22.96 26.81 20.67
C HIS A 434 23.44 27.26 19.27
N ASN A 435 22.78 28.23 18.63
CA ASN A 435 23.13 28.71 17.29
C ASN A 435 22.94 30.23 17.15
N ALA A 436 23.86 31.03 17.68
CA ALA A 436 23.86 32.50 17.55
C ALA A 436 23.93 33.04 16.10
N ARG A 437 24.01 32.17 15.08
CA ARG A 437 24.06 32.56 13.65
C ARG A 437 22.90 32.06 12.78
N ARG A 438 21.92 31.34 13.34
CA ARG A 438 20.83 30.73 12.54
C ARG A 438 19.42 31.04 13.03
N VAL A 439 19.29 31.84 14.08
CA VAL A 439 17.99 32.30 14.60
C VAL A 439 17.87 33.79 14.35
N ILE A 440 17.79 34.16 13.07
CA ILE A 440 17.11 35.36 12.56
C ILE A 440 16.39 34.92 11.29
#